data_AF-Q6YPN4-F1
#
_entry.id   AF-Q6YPN4-F1
#
_cell.length_a   1.000
_cell.length_b   1.000
_cell.length_c   1.000
_cell.angle_alpha   90.00
_cell.angle_beta   90.00
_cell.angle_gamma   90.00
#
_symmetry.space_group_name_H-M   'P 1'
#
loop_
_entity.id
_entity.type
_entity.pdbx_description
1 polymer ?
#
loop_
_entity_poly.entity_id
_entity_poly.type
_entity_poly.pdbx_seq_one_letter_code
_entity_poly.pdbx_strand_id
1 'polypeptide(L)'
;MELFKILTIVFFLGIIFGSIPLWIWFIQKRENTNRIKKVNIKTGLIIYYVMMSVSVVGFGVFLFLDNKYDIIKSKPKIYEIPSTKIETQEEWFQTKSGAKYTYNENNLQKNNNKSWLLTDIAQEGVPMIKKTYTFYGLNGLGRGHHREHEPADLALFVKNPFDKWYDEGMRVDEFDGFHTKYKDKNSQFDGGNGVSINPLNHTIYINYKGPKHLLEEDKDFFMDEVNCTSNERSPEGVLKSKTYYLHFNPKQAYITLYTQKHNIK
;
A
#
# COMPACT_ATOMS: atom_id res chain seq x y z
N MET A 1 -3.20 -19.23 -6.10
CA MET A 1 -2.89 -19.24 -7.55
C MET A 1 -1.38 -19.09 -7.81
N GLU A 2 -0.68 -18.20 -7.11
CA GLU A 2 0.79 -18.05 -7.23
C GLU A 2 1.58 -19.30 -6.83
N LEU A 3 1.21 -19.96 -5.73
CA LEU A 3 1.88 -21.19 -5.29
C LEU A 3 1.84 -22.30 -6.36
N PHE A 4 0.72 -22.42 -7.08
CA PHE A 4 0.57 -23.39 -8.17
C PHE A 4 1.45 -23.04 -9.37
N LYS A 5 1.59 -21.74 -9.71
CA LYS A 5 2.52 -21.28 -10.76
C LYS A 5 3.97 -21.61 -10.38
N ILE A 6 4.37 -21.32 -9.14
CA ILE A 6 5.72 -21.61 -8.63
C ILE A 6 6.01 -23.11 -8.66
N LEU A 7 5.09 -23.95 -8.17
CA LEU A 7 5.24 -25.41 -8.21
C LEU A 7 5.33 -25.96 -9.64
N THR A 8 4.54 -25.41 -10.56
CA THR A 8 4.58 -25.81 -11.97
C THR A 8 5.92 -25.47 -12.61
N ILE A 9 6.48 -24.29 -12.31
CA ILE A 9 7.80 -23.86 -12.79
C ILE A 9 8.92 -24.74 -12.23
N VAL A 10 8.91 -25.01 -10.93
CA VAL A 10 9.91 -25.89 -10.27
C VAL A 10 9.84 -27.31 -10.86
N PHE A 11 8.65 -27.81 -11.15
CA PHE A 11 8.45 -29.11 -11.78
C PHE A 11 9.03 -29.17 -13.20
N PHE A 12 8.76 -28.16 -14.05
CA PHE A 12 9.33 -28.11 -15.40
C PHE A 12 10.86 -27.96 -15.40
N LEU A 13 11.41 -27.13 -14.50
CA LEU A 13 12.85 -27.01 -14.32
C LEU A 13 13.45 -28.35 -13.87
N GLY A 14 12.84 -29.02 -12.88
CA GLY A 14 13.28 -30.34 -12.41
C GLY A 14 13.29 -31.41 -13.52
N ILE A 15 12.29 -31.41 -14.40
CA ILE A 15 12.26 -32.32 -15.55
C ILE A 15 13.40 -32.00 -16.52
N ILE A 16 13.63 -30.74 -16.86
CA ILE A 16 14.69 -30.34 -17.81
C ILE A 16 16.08 -30.67 -17.23
N PHE A 17 16.32 -30.35 -15.96
CA PHE A 17 17.60 -30.61 -15.29
C PHE A 17 17.85 -32.11 -15.04
N GLY A 18 16.81 -32.92 -14.80
CA GLY A 18 16.94 -34.35 -14.50
C GLY A 18 16.96 -35.25 -15.73
N SER A 19 16.14 -34.97 -16.74
CA SER A 19 15.93 -35.89 -17.87
C SER A 19 17.02 -35.81 -18.94
N ILE A 20 17.63 -34.65 -19.14
CA ILE A 20 18.62 -34.43 -20.21
C ILE A 20 19.98 -35.10 -19.92
N PRO A 21 20.54 -35.04 -18.68
CA PRO A 21 21.72 -35.83 -18.33
C PRO A 21 21.50 -37.34 -18.46
N LEU A 22 20.31 -37.83 -18.11
CA LEU A 22 19.93 -39.24 -18.29
C LEU A 22 19.84 -39.63 -19.76
N TRP A 23 19.33 -38.75 -20.62
CA TRP A 23 19.32 -38.95 -22.07
C TRP A 23 20.72 -39.00 -22.68
N ILE A 24 21.63 -38.11 -22.24
CA ILE A 24 23.04 -38.12 -22.67
C ILE A 24 23.73 -39.42 -22.24
N TRP A 25 23.49 -39.88 -21.01
CA TRP A 25 23.99 -41.17 -20.52
C TRP A 25 23.41 -42.37 -21.31
N PHE A 26 22.13 -42.33 -21.67
CA PHE A 26 21.48 -43.38 -22.46
C PHE A 26 22.06 -43.45 -23.89
N ILE A 27 22.33 -42.31 -24.51
CA ILE A 27 23.01 -42.22 -25.81
C ILE A 27 24.44 -42.79 -25.71
N GLN A 28 25.21 -42.43 -24.67
CA GLN A 28 26.54 -43.00 -24.43
C GLN A 28 26.53 -44.53 -24.34
N LYS A 29 25.55 -45.10 -23.63
CA LYS A 29 25.41 -46.55 -23.47
C LYS A 29 25.06 -47.25 -24.78
N ARG A 30 24.25 -46.62 -25.65
CA ARG A 30 23.79 -47.17 -26.94
C ARG A 30 24.85 -47.06 -28.04
N GLU A 31 25.59 -45.95 -28.11
CA GLU A 31 26.69 -45.76 -29.09
C GLU A 31 27.88 -46.70 -28.82
N ASN A 32 28.16 -47.04 -27.57
CA ASN A 32 29.23 -47.97 -27.22
C ASN A 32 29.00 -49.41 -27.73
N THR A 33 27.77 -49.73 -28.17
CA THR A 33 27.41 -51.05 -28.72
C THR A 33 27.48 -51.10 -30.26
N ASN A 34 27.40 -49.96 -30.96
CA ASN A 34 27.37 -49.90 -32.42
C ASN A 34 28.44 -48.94 -32.94
N ARG A 35 29.49 -49.47 -33.56
CA ARG A 35 30.46 -48.70 -34.35
C ARG A 35 29.70 -47.89 -35.41
N ILE A 36 29.55 -46.57 -35.28
CA ILE A 36 29.48 -45.56 -36.36
C ILE A 36 29.43 -44.13 -35.75
N LYS A 37 30.29 -43.25 -36.31
CA LYS A 37 30.43 -41.79 -36.11
C LYS A 37 30.66 -41.27 -34.68
N LYS A 38 31.90 -40.82 -34.42
CA LYS A 38 32.28 -39.92 -33.31
C LYS A 38 31.46 -38.62 -33.40
N VAL A 39 30.29 -38.57 -32.78
CA VAL A 39 29.68 -37.28 -32.41
C VAL A 39 30.67 -36.63 -31.43
N ASN A 40 31.07 -35.37 -31.67
CA ASN A 40 31.97 -34.67 -30.76
C ASN A 40 31.16 -34.28 -29.51
N ILE A 41 31.09 -35.19 -28.55
CA ILE A 41 30.30 -35.07 -27.31
C ILE A 41 30.60 -33.77 -26.56
N LYS A 42 31.85 -33.27 -26.65
CA LYS A 42 32.22 -31.96 -26.11
C LYS A 42 31.39 -30.83 -26.73
N THR A 43 31.18 -30.85 -28.04
CA THR A 43 30.36 -29.87 -28.76
C THR A 43 28.88 -29.97 -28.37
N GLY A 44 28.34 -31.18 -28.20
CA GLY A 44 26.96 -31.38 -27.76
C GLY A 44 26.70 -30.87 -26.34
N LEU A 45 27.63 -31.12 -25.41
CA LEU A 45 27.59 -30.56 -24.05
C LEU A 45 27.67 -29.03 -24.05
N ILE A 46 28.56 -28.45 -24.87
CA ILE A 46 28.67 -26.99 -24.99
C ILE A 46 27.35 -26.39 -25.49
N ILE A 47 26.76 -26.94 -26.55
CA ILE A 47 25.47 -26.45 -27.08
C ILE A 47 24.36 -26.55 -26.01
N TYR A 48 24.31 -27.65 -25.25
CA TYR A 48 23.35 -27.82 -24.16
C TYR A 48 23.48 -26.73 -23.09
N TYR A 49 24.70 -26.50 -22.58
CA TYR A 49 24.91 -25.47 -21.57
C TYR A 49 24.62 -24.07 -22.09
N VAL A 50 24.94 -23.77 -23.36
CA VAL A 50 24.59 -22.49 -23.99
C VAL A 50 23.07 -22.30 -24.06
N MET A 51 22.32 -23.31 -24.51
CA MET A 51 20.85 -23.24 -24.57
C MET A 51 20.22 -23.13 -23.18
N MET A 52 20.78 -23.81 -22.17
CA MET A 52 20.36 -23.67 -20.77
C MET A 52 20.61 -22.27 -20.24
N SER A 53 21.78 -21.68 -20.50
CA SER A 53 22.09 -20.30 -20.11
C SER A 53 21.14 -19.30 -20.75
N VAL A 54 20.85 -19.44 -22.06
CA VAL A 54 19.88 -18.59 -22.77
C VAL A 54 18.48 -18.72 -22.16
N SER A 55 18.07 -19.95 -21.81
CA SER A 55 16.75 -20.21 -21.20
C SER A 55 16.63 -19.59 -19.80
N VAL A 56 17.67 -19.71 -18.97
CA VAL A 56 17.69 -19.10 -17.63
C VAL A 56 17.67 -17.58 -17.72
N VAL A 57 18.47 -17.00 -18.62
CA VAL A 57 18.50 -15.54 -18.83
C VAL A 57 17.16 -15.04 -19.37
N GLY A 58 16.60 -15.70 -20.39
CA GLY A 58 15.31 -15.34 -20.97
C GLY A 58 14.17 -15.43 -19.96
N PHE A 59 14.16 -16.47 -19.12
CA PHE A 59 13.17 -16.65 -18.07
C PHE A 59 13.32 -15.63 -16.94
N GLY A 60 14.57 -15.31 -16.54
CA GLY A 60 14.84 -14.26 -15.57
C GLY A 60 14.36 -12.89 -16.05
N VAL A 61 14.60 -12.56 -17.32
CA VAL A 61 14.09 -11.33 -17.96
C VAL A 61 12.56 -11.33 -17.99
N PHE A 62 11.92 -12.46 -18.32
CA PHE A 62 10.46 -12.57 -18.33
C PHE A 62 9.86 -12.35 -16.93
N LEU A 63 10.39 -13.01 -15.90
CA LEU A 63 9.93 -12.82 -14.52
C LEU A 63 10.14 -11.38 -14.04
N PHE A 64 11.27 -10.77 -14.39
CA PHE A 64 11.53 -9.36 -14.09
C PHE A 64 10.51 -8.44 -14.75
N LEU A 65 10.15 -8.70 -16.01
CA LEU A 65 9.15 -7.93 -16.74
C LEU A 65 7.73 -8.15 -16.20
N ASP A 66 7.34 -9.38 -15.82
CA ASP A 66 6.00 -9.69 -15.27
C ASP A 66 5.79 -9.10 -13.87
N ASN A 67 6.87 -9.00 -13.08
CA ASN A 67 6.82 -8.34 -11.78
C ASN A 67 6.62 -6.82 -11.93
N LYS A 68 7.19 -6.21 -12.97
CA LYS A 68 7.21 -4.75 -13.16
C LYS A 68 6.04 -4.22 -14.00
N TYR A 69 5.61 -4.98 -15.00
CA TYR A 69 4.63 -4.56 -15.98
C TYR A 69 3.48 -5.56 -16.06
N ASP A 70 2.27 -5.04 -16.24
CA ASP A 70 1.20 -5.84 -16.81
C ASP A 70 1.58 -6.09 -18.28
N ILE A 71 2.20 -7.23 -18.57
CA ILE A 71 2.72 -7.61 -19.90
C ILE A 71 1.63 -7.51 -20.97
N ILE A 72 0.36 -7.69 -20.60
CA ILE A 72 -0.79 -7.63 -21.51
C ILE A 72 -1.14 -6.18 -21.86
N LYS A 73 -0.98 -5.23 -20.92
CA LYS A 73 -1.39 -3.83 -21.09
C LYS A 73 -0.23 -2.86 -21.32
N SER A 74 1.01 -3.34 -21.25
CA SER A 74 2.22 -2.51 -21.37
C SER A 74 2.25 -1.32 -20.39
N LYS A 75 1.60 -1.48 -19.23
CA LYS A 75 1.48 -0.45 -18.18
C LYS A 75 2.08 -0.96 -16.87
N PRO A 76 2.53 -0.06 -15.98
CA PRO A 76 2.91 -0.46 -14.62
C PRO A 76 1.78 -1.24 -13.96
N LYS A 77 2.12 -2.31 -13.25
CA LYS A 77 1.14 -3.15 -12.57
C LYS A 77 0.44 -2.33 -11.48
N ILE A 78 -0.89 -2.36 -11.50
CA ILE A 78 -1.72 -1.76 -10.45
C ILE A 78 -2.08 -2.87 -9.48
N TYR A 79 -1.81 -2.65 -8.20
CA TYR A 79 -2.11 -3.59 -7.13
C TYR A 79 -3.34 -3.12 -6.35
N GLU A 80 -4.14 -4.06 -5.86
CA GLU A 80 -5.25 -3.73 -4.98
C GLU A 80 -4.72 -3.23 -3.64
N ILE A 81 -5.23 -2.08 -3.17
CA ILE A 81 -4.87 -1.53 -1.87
C ILE A 81 -5.63 -2.29 -0.78
N PRO A 82 -4.93 -2.90 0.21
CA PRO A 82 -5.59 -3.54 1.34
C PRO A 82 -6.54 -2.58 2.06
N SER A 83 -7.65 -3.12 2.55
CA SER A 83 -8.63 -2.33 3.31
C SER A 83 -7.98 -1.72 4.57
N THR A 84 -8.38 -0.49 4.90
CA THR A 84 -7.97 0.18 6.14
C THR A 84 -8.30 -0.68 7.36
N LYS A 85 -7.30 -0.93 8.22
CA LYS A 85 -7.52 -1.60 9.49
C LYS A 85 -8.00 -0.57 10.51
N ILE A 86 -9.03 -0.91 11.27
CA ILE A 86 -9.67 -0.01 12.22
C ILE A 86 -9.76 -0.69 13.59
N GLU A 87 -9.28 -0.02 14.63
CA GLU A 87 -9.27 -0.52 16.00
C GLU A 87 -9.87 0.52 16.94
N THR A 88 -11.03 0.22 17.54
CA THR A 88 -11.61 1.03 18.60
C THR A 88 -11.04 0.56 19.94
N GLN A 89 -10.31 1.44 20.61
CA GLN A 89 -9.67 1.12 21.89
C GLN A 89 -10.58 1.42 23.08
N GLU A 90 -11.33 2.53 23.01
CA GLU A 90 -12.17 2.97 24.12
C GLU A 90 -13.25 3.93 23.64
N GLU A 91 -14.44 3.84 24.24
CA GLU A 91 -15.51 4.83 24.15
C GLU A 91 -15.92 5.28 25.55
N TRP A 92 -16.09 6.59 25.75
CA TRP A 92 -16.50 7.15 27.04
C TRP A 92 -17.37 8.38 26.86
N PHE A 93 -18.10 8.74 27.91
CA PHE A 93 -18.78 10.03 27.98
C PHE A 93 -17.95 11.00 28.81
N GLN A 94 -17.75 12.22 28.31
CA GLN A 94 -16.97 13.24 29.00
C GLN A 94 -17.82 14.48 29.28
N THR A 95 -17.93 14.86 30.56
CA THR A 95 -18.69 16.06 30.97
C THR A 95 -17.88 17.34 30.73
N LYS A 96 -18.54 18.50 30.78
CA LYS A 96 -17.86 19.80 30.69
C LYS A 96 -16.78 20.01 31.76
N SER A 97 -16.92 19.39 32.94
CA SER A 97 -15.92 19.42 34.01
C SER A 97 -14.71 18.50 33.76
N GLY A 98 -14.74 17.72 32.67
CA GLY A 98 -13.69 16.77 32.30
C GLY A 98 -13.83 15.38 32.94
N ALA A 99 -14.89 15.15 33.73
CA ALA A 99 -15.14 13.83 34.32
C ALA A 99 -15.49 12.80 33.23
N LYS A 100 -14.92 11.60 33.36
CA LYS A 100 -15.02 10.51 32.40
C LYS A 100 -15.89 9.39 32.96
N TYR A 101 -16.89 8.98 32.17
CA TYR A 101 -17.84 7.93 32.50
C TYR A 101 -17.85 6.85 31.42
N THR A 102 -18.10 5.60 31.80
CA THR A 102 -18.25 4.50 30.85
C THR A 102 -19.40 4.77 29.89
N TYR A 103 -19.18 4.56 28.60
CA TYR A 103 -20.21 4.71 27.58
C TYR A 103 -21.23 3.57 27.66
N ASN A 104 -22.51 3.89 27.78
CA ASN A 104 -23.63 2.93 27.73
C ASN A 104 -24.78 3.57 26.96
N GLU A 105 -25.22 2.93 25.86
CA GLU A 105 -26.29 3.41 24.98
C GLU A 105 -27.62 3.63 25.73
N ASN A 106 -27.87 2.85 26.79
CA ASN A 106 -29.11 2.93 27.56
C ASN A 106 -29.21 4.18 28.46
N ASN A 107 -28.09 4.86 28.73
CA ASN A 107 -28.09 6.06 29.57
C ASN A 107 -28.39 7.34 28.76
N LEU A 108 -28.43 7.27 27.44
CA LEU A 108 -28.65 8.41 26.53
C LEU A 108 -30.13 8.53 26.14
N GLN A 109 -31.01 8.91 27.08
CA GLN A 109 -32.37 9.26 26.69
C GLN A 109 -32.39 10.63 25.99
N LYS A 110 -32.85 10.59 24.73
CA LYS A 110 -32.97 11.73 23.81
C LYS A 110 -34.12 12.63 24.27
N ASN A 111 -33.82 13.80 24.82
CA ASN A 111 -34.83 14.85 25.02
C ASN A 111 -34.66 15.94 23.96
N ASN A 112 -35.75 16.29 23.28
CA ASN A 112 -35.76 16.99 21.98
C ASN A 112 -35.29 18.46 21.99
N ASN A 113 -34.56 18.91 23.00
CA ASN A 113 -33.93 20.22 23.03
C ASN A 113 -32.60 20.11 23.78
N LYS A 114 -31.50 20.07 23.02
CA LYS A 114 -30.08 20.23 23.41
C LYS A 114 -29.60 19.48 24.67
N SER A 115 -28.53 18.71 24.45
CA SER A 115 -27.69 18.02 25.44
C SER A 115 -28.05 16.57 25.74
N TRP A 116 -27.03 15.72 25.64
CA TRP A 116 -27.07 14.30 25.94
C TRP A 116 -27.06 14.13 27.47
N LEU A 117 -28.20 13.82 28.07
CA LEU A 117 -28.34 13.63 29.52
C LEU A 117 -28.12 12.16 29.88
N LEU A 118 -27.22 11.88 30.82
CA LEU A 118 -27.21 10.61 31.54
C LEU A 118 -28.40 10.64 32.52
N THR A 119 -29.29 9.65 32.46
CA THR A 119 -30.54 9.64 33.24
C THR A 119 -30.36 9.75 34.75
N ASP A 120 -29.18 9.41 35.28
CA ASP A 120 -28.89 9.46 36.72
C ASP A 120 -28.04 10.69 37.13
N ILE A 121 -27.50 11.45 36.17
CA ILE A 121 -26.69 12.64 36.41
C ILE A 121 -27.02 13.64 35.31
N ALA A 122 -27.80 14.69 35.62
CA ALA A 122 -28.09 15.78 34.71
C ALA A 122 -26.86 16.66 34.44
N GLN A 123 -25.83 16.08 33.81
CA GLN A 123 -24.61 16.76 33.39
C GLN A 123 -24.48 16.68 31.88
N GLU A 124 -24.43 17.85 31.26
CA GLU A 124 -24.11 17.98 29.85
C GLU A 124 -22.68 17.49 29.59
N GLY A 125 -22.53 16.63 28.59
CA GLY A 125 -21.24 16.10 28.15
C GLY A 125 -21.27 15.69 26.69
N VAL A 126 -20.15 15.16 26.19
CA VAL A 126 -19.99 14.76 24.79
C VAL A 126 -19.47 13.32 24.75
N PRO A 127 -20.02 12.44 23.88
CA PRO A 127 -19.43 11.15 23.60
C PRO A 127 -18.02 11.31 22.99
N MET A 128 -17.07 10.57 23.53
CA MET A 128 -15.66 10.58 23.14
C MET A 128 -15.21 9.17 22.76
N ILE A 129 -14.20 9.09 21.92
CA ILE A 129 -13.69 7.82 21.39
C ILE A 129 -12.17 7.89 21.21
N LYS A 130 -11.52 6.74 21.43
CA LYS A 130 -10.13 6.50 21.06
C LYS A 130 -10.09 5.39 20.00
N LYS A 131 -9.60 5.73 18.81
CA LYS A 131 -9.65 4.86 17.63
C LYS A 131 -8.39 5.01 16.80
N THR A 132 -7.85 3.88 16.34
CA THR A 132 -6.69 3.84 15.46
C THR A 132 -7.11 3.40 14.07
N TYR A 133 -6.66 4.12 13.06
CA TYR A 133 -6.80 3.75 11.65
C TYR A 133 -5.40 3.44 11.10
N THR A 134 -5.25 2.32 10.39
CA THR A 134 -4.01 1.95 9.71
C THR A 134 -4.27 1.78 8.23
N PHE A 135 -3.55 2.55 7.43
CA PHE A 135 -3.66 2.62 5.98
C PHE A 135 -2.44 1.98 5.31
N TYR A 136 -2.71 1.30 4.20
CA TYR A 136 -1.71 0.59 3.39
C TYR A 136 -1.52 1.22 2.01
N GLY A 137 -2.18 2.34 1.74
CA GLY A 137 -2.09 3.10 0.49
C GLY A 137 -3.00 4.33 0.55
N LEU A 138 -2.94 5.17 -0.49
CA LEU A 138 -3.87 6.29 -0.67
C LEU A 138 -5.20 5.82 -1.29
N ASN A 139 -5.97 5.07 -0.50
CA ASN A 139 -7.20 4.41 -0.95
C ASN A 139 -8.38 5.35 -1.21
N GLY A 140 -8.22 6.66 -0.97
CA GLY A 140 -9.20 7.70 -1.29
C GLY A 140 -9.05 8.33 -2.67
N LEU A 141 -7.95 8.07 -3.39
CA LEU A 141 -7.75 8.57 -4.75
C LEU A 141 -8.88 8.10 -5.68
N GLY A 142 -9.48 9.01 -6.44
CA GLY A 142 -10.67 8.79 -7.27
C GLY A 142 -11.99 8.61 -6.51
N ARG A 143 -11.97 8.62 -5.17
CA ARG A 143 -13.15 8.42 -4.30
C ARG A 143 -13.49 9.62 -3.43
N GLY A 144 -12.54 10.55 -3.30
CA GLY A 144 -12.66 11.80 -2.56
C GLY A 144 -13.89 12.65 -2.89
N HIS A 145 -14.31 13.49 -1.94
CA HIS A 145 -15.38 14.49 -2.12
C HIS A 145 -14.96 15.68 -2.99
N HIS A 146 -13.65 15.96 -3.09
CA HIS A 146 -13.08 17.09 -3.83
C HIS A 146 -12.23 16.64 -5.03
N ARG A 147 -12.81 15.83 -5.92
CA ARG A 147 -12.09 15.21 -7.06
C ARG A 147 -11.48 16.23 -8.02
N GLU A 148 -12.09 17.40 -8.13
CA GLU A 148 -11.58 18.52 -8.91
C GLU A 148 -10.22 19.04 -8.42
N HIS A 149 -9.87 18.75 -7.17
CA HIS A 149 -8.60 19.12 -6.55
C HIS A 149 -7.64 17.92 -6.39
N GLU A 150 -8.01 16.72 -6.89
CA GLU A 150 -7.12 15.57 -6.88
C GLU A 150 -5.90 15.83 -7.78
N PRO A 151 -4.64 15.60 -7.31
CA PRO A 151 -3.48 15.95 -8.10
C PRO A 151 -3.32 15.03 -9.31
N ALA A 152 -3.33 15.64 -10.50
CA ALA A 152 -3.19 14.92 -11.77
C ALA A 152 -1.73 14.51 -12.09
N ASP A 153 -0.78 15.07 -11.35
CA ASP A 153 0.66 14.93 -11.55
C ASP A 153 1.33 13.95 -10.57
N LEU A 154 0.57 13.15 -9.84
CA LEU A 154 1.15 12.09 -9.00
C LEU A 154 1.88 11.05 -9.86
N ALA A 155 3.02 10.55 -9.36
CA ALA A 155 3.71 9.43 -9.99
C ALA A 155 2.79 8.18 -10.01
N LEU A 156 2.89 7.36 -11.06
CA LEU A 156 1.94 6.25 -11.27
C LEU A 156 1.94 5.23 -10.12
N PHE A 157 3.09 4.96 -9.51
CA PHE A 157 3.22 4.02 -8.40
C PHE A 157 2.50 4.49 -7.12
N VAL A 158 2.20 5.79 -6.98
CA VAL A 158 1.51 6.36 -5.80
C VAL A 158 0.08 5.81 -5.66
N LYS A 159 -0.49 5.29 -6.76
CA LYS A 159 -1.81 4.64 -6.79
C LYS A 159 -1.79 3.19 -6.26
N ASN A 160 -0.61 2.64 -5.99
CA ASN A 160 -0.43 1.30 -5.44
C ASN A 160 -0.37 1.33 -3.90
N PRO A 161 -0.41 0.16 -3.23
CA PRO A 161 -0.07 0.06 -1.83
C PRO A 161 1.32 0.64 -1.54
N PHE A 162 1.51 1.18 -0.33
CA PHE A 162 2.75 1.81 0.10
C PHE A 162 3.97 0.89 -0.02
N ASP A 163 3.82 -0.41 0.21
CA ASP A 163 4.90 -1.41 0.08
C ASP A 163 5.29 -1.72 -1.38
N LYS A 164 4.65 -1.06 -2.33
CA LYS A 164 4.93 -1.11 -3.78
C LYS A 164 5.34 0.25 -4.34
N TRP A 165 5.59 1.25 -3.51
CA TRP A 165 6.06 2.55 -3.93
C TRP A 165 7.56 2.51 -4.20
N TYR A 166 7.92 2.14 -5.41
CA TYR A 166 9.29 2.19 -5.87
C TYR A 166 9.40 3.03 -7.13
N ASP A 167 10.56 3.64 -7.29
CA ASP A 167 10.92 4.29 -8.54
C ASP A 167 10.89 3.30 -9.73
N GLU A 168 10.92 3.82 -10.95
CA GLU A 168 10.93 2.96 -12.14
C GLU A 168 12.15 2.01 -12.18
N GLY A 169 13.19 2.25 -11.38
CA GLY A 169 14.33 1.36 -11.20
C GLY A 169 14.11 0.22 -10.20
N MET A 170 13.07 0.28 -9.35
CA MET A 170 12.94 -0.51 -8.11
C MET A 170 14.16 -0.41 -7.19
N ARG A 171 14.84 0.74 -7.22
CA ARG A 171 16.09 1.00 -6.49
C ARG A 171 15.84 1.86 -5.26
N VAL A 172 14.83 2.71 -5.33
CA VAL A 172 14.50 3.67 -4.28
C VAL A 172 13.10 3.37 -3.79
N ASP A 173 12.99 3.16 -2.48
CA ASP A 173 11.73 3.14 -1.77
C ASP A 173 11.21 4.58 -1.69
N GLU A 174 10.19 4.88 -2.48
CA GLU A 174 9.62 6.23 -2.58
C GLU A 174 8.69 6.53 -1.40
N PHE A 175 8.27 5.51 -0.65
CA PHE A 175 7.50 5.71 0.57
C PHE A 175 8.36 6.31 1.69
N ASP A 176 9.66 6.02 1.74
CA ASP A 176 10.61 6.66 2.66
C ASP A 176 10.65 8.19 2.47
N GLY A 177 10.43 8.65 1.24
CA GLY A 177 10.33 10.08 0.91
C GLY A 177 9.01 10.72 1.32
N PHE A 178 7.99 9.93 1.64
CA PHE A 178 6.68 10.42 2.05
C PHE A 178 6.69 10.79 3.53
N HIS A 179 6.79 12.08 3.82
CA HIS A 179 6.80 12.59 5.19
C HIS A 179 5.90 13.81 5.34
N THR A 180 5.35 13.98 6.54
CA THR A 180 4.65 15.21 6.91
C THR A 180 5.65 16.35 7.09
N LYS A 181 5.26 17.56 6.69
CA LYS A 181 6.16 18.71 6.71
C LYS A 181 6.27 19.29 8.11
N TYR A 182 5.14 19.54 8.77
CA TYR A 182 5.00 20.03 10.14
C TYR A 182 3.54 19.87 10.56
N LYS A 183 3.23 19.30 11.74
CA LYS A 183 1.84 19.18 12.24
C LYS A 183 1.10 20.53 12.11
N ASP A 184 0.27 20.65 11.08
CA ASP A 184 -0.36 21.91 10.72
C ASP A 184 -1.50 22.23 11.70
N LYS A 185 -1.47 23.43 12.27
CA LYS A 185 -2.45 23.93 13.25
C LYS A 185 -3.86 24.09 12.67
N ASN A 186 -4.00 24.05 11.36
CA ASN A 186 -5.28 24.13 10.65
C ASN A 186 -6.00 22.76 10.60
N SER A 187 -5.37 21.67 11.04
CA SER A 187 -6.04 20.38 11.13
C SER A 187 -7.12 20.39 12.23
N GLN A 188 -8.28 19.80 11.94
CA GLN A 188 -9.28 19.50 12.98
C GLN A 188 -8.82 18.37 13.92
N PHE A 189 -7.75 17.65 13.57
CA PHE A 189 -7.15 16.53 14.29
C PHE A 189 -5.85 16.92 15.02
N ASP A 190 -5.72 18.18 15.42
CA ASP A 190 -4.59 18.64 16.24
C ASP A 190 -4.63 18.06 17.68
N GLY A 191 -3.61 18.33 18.50
CA GLY A 191 -3.60 17.98 19.92
C GLY A 191 -3.18 16.54 20.23
N GLY A 192 -2.44 15.90 19.31
CA GLY A 192 -1.93 14.54 19.47
C GLY A 192 -2.58 13.50 18.56
N ASN A 193 -3.63 13.87 17.81
CA ASN A 193 -4.31 13.00 16.84
C ASN A 193 -3.67 13.02 15.45
N GLY A 194 -2.37 13.31 15.41
CA GLY A 194 -1.63 13.53 14.17
C GLY A 194 -1.41 12.26 13.36
N VAL A 195 -1.02 12.48 12.11
CA VAL A 195 -0.60 11.42 11.19
C VAL A 195 0.78 10.92 11.61
N SER A 196 0.92 9.60 11.68
CA SER A 196 2.20 8.95 11.87
C SER A 196 2.49 8.04 10.70
N ILE A 197 3.71 8.16 10.17
CA ILE A 197 4.18 7.40 9.03
C ILE A 197 5.21 6.39 9.55
N ASN A 198 5.05 5.12 9.19
CA ASN A 198 5.98 4.05 9.54
C ASN A 198 6.58 3.47 8.27
N PRO A 199 7.80 3.92 7.90
CA PRO A 199 8.48 3.42 6.71
C PRO A 199 8.79 1.91 6.78
N LEU A 200 9.12 1.38 7.97
CA LEU A 200 9.49 -0.03 8.14
C LEU A 200 8.36 -1.02 7.80
N ASN A 201 7.12 -0.61 8.05
CA ASN A 201 5.94 -1.44 7.81
C ASN A 201 5.10 -0.93 6.63
N HIS A 202 5.59 0.07 5.88
CA HIS A 202 4.86 0.72 4.78
C HIS A 202 3.42 1.07 5.15
N THR A 203 3.24 1.73 6.29
CA THR A 203 1.91 2.07 6.80
C THR A 203 1.85 3.50 7.29
N ILE A 204 0.67 4.08 7.15
CA ILE A 204 0.30 5.33 7.81
C ILE A 204 -0.74 4.99 8.86
N TYR A 205 -0.60 5.53 10.07
CA TYR A 205 -1.63 5.40 11.09
C TYR A 205 -2.06 6.75 11.66
N ILE A 206 -3.35 6.83 11.97
CA ILE A 206 -3.99 7.97 12.63
C ILE A 206 -4.51 7.45 13.96
N ASN A 207 -3.91 7.92 15.06
CA ASN A 207 -4.36 7.62 16.41
C ASN A 207 -5.27 8.74 16.90
N TYR A 208 -6.57 8.56 16.78
CA TYR A 208 -7.54 9.55 17.21
C TYR A 208 -7.98 9.34 18.66
N LYS A 209 -8.06 10.42 19.42
CA LYS A 209 -8.67 10.54 20.73
C LYS A 209 -9.41 11.87 20.80
N GLY A 210 -10.74 11.82 20.80
CA GLY A 210 -11.54 13.05 20.76
C GLY A 210 -13.05 12.80 20.68
N PRO A 211 -13.85 13.83 20.36
CA PRO A 211 -15.29 13.70 20.20
C PRO A 211 -15.68 12.67 19.14
N LYS A 212 -16.65 11.81 19.45
CA LYS A 212 -17.11 10.73 18.56
C LYS A 212 -17.73 11.27 17.27
N HIS A 213 -18.51 12.34 17.36
CA HIS A 213 -19.22 12.93 16.21
C HIS A 213 -18.30 13.32 15.05
N LEU A 214 -17.06 13.76 15.33
CA LEU A 214 -16.10 14.11 14.28
C LEU A 214 -15.75 12.91 13.40
N LEU A 215 -15.76 11.69 13.96
CA LEU A 215 -15.50 10.47 13.20
C LEU A 215 -16.69 9.98 12.38
N GLU A 216 -17.89 10.52 12.62
CA GLU A 216 -19.13 10.14 11.96
C GLU A 216 -19.43 11.06 10.75
N GLU A 217 -18.69 12.16 10.62
CA GLU A 217 -18.80 13.11 9.51
C GLU A 217 -18.20 12.51 8.22
N ASP A 218 -18.99 12.54 7.15
CA ASP A 218 -18.55 12.16 5.82
C ASP A 218 -17.89 13.34 5.11
N LYS A 219 -16.71 13.74 5.59
CA LYS A 219 -15.94 14.86 5.05
C LYS A 219 -14.48 14.51 4.95
N ASP A 220 -13.80 15.16 4.02
CA ASP A 220 -12.38 15.01 3.83
C ASP A 220 -11.67 16.09 4.62
N PHE A 221 -11.23 15.76 5.82
CA PHE A 221 -10.57 16.70 6.72
C PHE A 221 -9.10 16.82 6.41
N PHE A 222 -8.63 18.05 6.28
CA PHE A 222 -7.21 18.33 6.18
C PHE A 222 -6.46 17.83 7.42
N MET A 223 -5.42 17.03 7.19
CA MET A 223 -4.57 16.45 8.23
C MET A 223 -3.23 17.15 8.30
N ASP A 224 -2.50 17.19 7.19
CA ASP A 224 -1.15 17.73 7.16
C ASP A 224 -0.69 18.04 5.72
N GLU A 225 0.38 18.82 5.60
CA GLU A 225 1.14 18.95 4.36
C GLU A 225 2.13 17.78 4.26
N VAL A 226 2.18 17.14 3.09
CA VAL A 226 3.07 16.00 2.82
C VAL A 226 3.88 16.24 1.56
N ASN A 227 5.13 15.79 1.57
CA ASN A 227 5.92 15.69 0.34
C ASN A 227 5.62 14.33 -0.32
N CYS A 228 5.24 14.34 -1.59
CA CYS A 228 4.98 13.12 -2.36
C CYS A 228 5.55 13.26 -3.78
N THR A 229 5.92 12.13 -4.37
CA THR A 229 6.58 12.08 -5.67
C THR A 229 5.59 12.36 -6.82
N SER A 230 5.95 13.32 -7.66
CA SER A 230 5.22 13.69 -8.87
C SER A 230 5.80 12.99 -10.11
N ASN A 231 5.04 12.98 -11.20
CA ASN A 231 5.47 12.50 -12.51
C ASN A 231 6.44 13.45 -13.22
N GLU A 232 6.67 14.65 -12.68
CA GLU A 232 7.65 15.59 -13.19
C GLU A 232 9.07 15.13 -12.91
N ARG A 233 9.96 15.41 -13.87
CA ARG A 233 11.38 15.08 -13.77
C ARG A 233 12.26 16.32 -13.79
N SER A 234 13.39 16.25 -13.11
CA SER A 234 14.47 17.21 -13.28
C SER A 234 15.13 17.04 -14.66
N PRO A 235 15.95 18.01 -15.12
CA PRO A 235 16.73 17.85 -16.35
C PRO A 235 17.63 16.59 -16.35
N GLU A 236 18.04 16.15 -15.16
CA GLU A 236 18.86 14.94 -14.94
C GLU A 236 18.02 13.65 -14.89
N GLY A 237 16.70 13.74 -15.08
CA GLY A 237 15.79 12.60 -15.16
C GLY A 237 15.29 12.05 -13.82
N VAL A 238 15.57 12.74 -12.71
CA VAL A 238 15.16 12.35 -11.34
C VAL A 238 13.73 12.81 -11.08
N LEU A 239 12.91 11.97 -10.44
CA LEU A 239 11.53 12.33 -10.05
C LEU A 239 11.54 13.47 -9.04
N LYS A 240 10.62 14.41 -9.19
CA LYS A 240 10.47 15.55 -8.27
C LYS A 240 9.41 15.25 -7.21
N SER A 241 9.74 15.55 -5.96
CA SER A 241 8.75 15.62 -4.89
C SER A 241 8.07 17.00 -4.88
N LYS A 242 6.75 17.01 -4.66
CA LYS A 242 5.95 18.22 -4.47
C LYS A 242 5.19 18.15 -3.16
N THR A 243 4.81 19.30 -2.63
CA THR A 243 3.94 19.38 -1.45
C THR A 243 2.49 19.21 -1.89
N TYR A 244 1.78 18.29 -1.24
CA TYR A 244 0.33 18.09 -1.36
C TYR A 244 -0.31 18.13 0.02
N TYR A 245 -1.64 18.18 0.06
CA TYR A 245 -2.40 18.25 1.29
C TYR A 245 -3.06 16.89 1.57
N LEU A 246 -2.60 16.22 2.62
CA LEU A 246 -3.15 14.96 3.08
C LEU A 246 -4.49 15.19 3.75
N HIS A 247 -5.51 14.46 3.31
CA HIS A 247 -6.84 14.50 3.87
C HIS A 247 -7.27 13.12 4.35
N PHE A 248 -8.06 13.11 5.41
CA PHE A 248 -8.62 11.92 6.03
C PHE A 248 -10.14 12.03 6.07
N ASN A 249 -10.83 11.00 5.57
CA ASN A 249 -12.25 10.84 5.76
C ASN A 249 -12.50 9.75 6.82
N PRO A 250 -12.95 10.12 8.04
CA PRO A 250 -13.08 9.16 9.12
C PRO A 250 -14.25 8.20 8.95
N LYS A 251 -15.35 8.64 8.33
CA LYS A 251 -16.53 7.82 8.12
C LYS A 251 -16.28 6.74 7.05
N GLN A 252 -15.67 7.13 5.94
CA GLN A 252 -15.33 6.22 4.83
C GLN A 252 -13.99 5.52 5.05
N ALA A 253 -13.25 5.89 6.09
CA ALA A 253 -11.97 5.32 6.50
C ALA A 253 -10.93 5.26 5.37
N TYR A 254 -10.73 6.37 4.66
CA TYR A 254 -9.68 6.50 3.67
C TYR A 254 -8.82 7.75 3.89
N ILE A 255 -7.63 7.73 3.31
CA ILE A 255 -6.80 8.92 3.14
C ILE A 255 -6.60 9.21 1.65
N THR A 256 -6.49 10.49 1.32
CA THR A 256 -6.30 10.98 -0.05
C THR A 256 -5.39 12.22 -0.06
N LEU A 257 -4.95 12.62 -1.25
CA LEU A 257 -4.19 13.85 -1.46
C LEU A 257 -5.02 14.83 -2.29
N TYR A 258 -4.91 16.11 -1.95
CA TYR A 258 -5.44 17.21 -2.73
C TYR A 258 -4.38 18.28 -2.99
N THR A 259 -4.64 19.11 -4.00
CA THR A 259 -3.89 20.32 -4.34
C THR A 259 -4.30 21.55 -3.54
N GLN A 260 -5.37 21.45 -2.73
CA GLN A 260 -5.84 22.49 -1.81
C GLN A 260 -6.24 21.91 -0.45
N LYS A 261 -6.32 22.75 0.59
CA LYS A 261 -6.81 22.38 1.93
C LYS A 261 -8.34 22.44 1.97
N HIS A 262 -8.97 21.42 2.54
CA HIS A 262 -10.42 21.32 2.72
C HIS A 262 -10.77 20.96 4.17
N ASN A 263 -11.93 21.42 4.64
CA ASN A 263 -12.45 21.13 5.98
C ASN A 263 -11.40 21.36 7.08
N ILE A 264 -10.75 22.53 7.05
CA ILE A 264 -9.81 22.99 8.08
C ILE A 264 -10.56 23.44 9.35
N LYS A 265 -9.81 23.71 10.41
CA LYS A 265 -10.30 24.25 11.69
C LYS A 265 -10.76 25.71 11.60
#